data_AF-A0A552UIP0-F1
#
_entry.id   AF-A0A552UIP0-F1
#
_cell.length_a   1.000
_cell.length_b   1.000
_cell.length_c   1.000
_cell.angle_alpha   90.00
_cell.angle_beta   90.00
_cell.angle_gamma   90.00
#
_symmetry.space_group_name_H-M   'P 1'
#
loop_
_entity.id
_entity.type
_entity.pdbx_description
1 polymer ?
#
loop_
_entity_poly.entity_id
_entity_poly.type
_entity_poly.pdbx_seq_one_letter_code
_entity_poly.pdbx_strand_id
1 'polypeptide(L)'
;MSARFDELSVRIGELRKLLLPAKFDPTGLYKDAMRVSTRAMSFRVLCHAEVEAYMEDRVLEISSTALKSWEKMRYVSTTAFHMIGFSGRTLDRPPETLHTEDQNKTKDWLSRVEIHDRFSRCVADYQRRVRKENHGIKEKNIMQMLVPIGFDMTKCDGIFLQAMSTFGEARGTVAHTSGKLHVQKGIDPKGEYSVLLGILKSLEIIDKEMDRLLLSACATELPAAN
;
A
#
# COMPACT_ATOMS: atom_id res chain seq x y z
N MET A 1 -3.58 -10.32 -13.06
CA MET A 1 -4.26 -9.22 -12.38
C MET A 1 -4.90 -9.84 -11.17
N SER A 2 -4.63 -9.27 -10.00
CA SER A 2 -5.03 -9.85 -8.73
C SER A 2 -6.52 -9.67 -8.49
N ALA A 3 -7.12 -10.59 -7.72
CA ALA A 3 -8.52 -10.47 -7.32
C ALA A 3 -8.81 -9.14 -6.58
N ARG A 4 -7.84 -8.63 -5.81
CA ARG A 4 -7.97 -7.33 -5.12
C ARG A 4 -7.98 -6.16 -6.08
N PHE A 5 -7.23 -6.21 -7.19
CA PHE A 5 -7.27 -5.15 -8.20
C PHE A 5 -8.59 -5.14 -8.98
N ASP A 6 -9.13 -6.32 -9.29
CA ASP A 6 -10.44 -6.45 -9.91
C ASP A 6 -11.54 -5.89 -8.98
N GLU A 7 -11.45 -6.19 -7.68
CA GLU A 7 -12.38 -5.65 -6.68
C GLU A 7 -12.29 -4.12 -6.58
N LEU A 8 -11.07 -3.55 -6.53
CA LEU A 8 -10.85 -2.10 -6.58
C LEU A 8 -11.53 -1.50 -7.82
N SER A 9 -11.32 -2.10 -8.99
CA SER A 9 -11.88 -1.61 -10.25
C SER A 9 -13.41 -1.63 -10.24
N VAL A 10 -14.02 -2.69 -9.67
CA VAL A 10 -15.48 -2.78 -9.47
C VAL A 10 -15.97 -1.69 -8.52
N ARG A 11 -15.33 -1.51 -7.36
CA ARG A 11 -15.69 -0.50 -6.36
C ARG A 11 -15.64 0.92 -6.93
N ILE A 12 -14.58 1.25 -7.67
CA ILE A 12 -14.48 2.55 -8.35
C ILE A 12 -15.61 2.73 -9.37
N GLY A 13 -15.95 1.67 -10.11
CA GLY A 13 -17.07 1.66 -11.05
C GLY A 13 -18.41 1.94 -10.37
N GLU A 14 -18.65 1.34 -9.20
CA GLU A 14 -19.83 1.58 -8.36
C GLU A 14 -19.88 3.03 -7.87
N LEU A 15 -18.79 3.53 -7.28
CA LEU A 15 -18.68 4.91 -6.81
C LEU A 15 -18.93 5.91 -7.94
N ARG A 16 -18.42 5.65 -9.14
CA ARG A 16 -18.65 6.51 -10.32
C ARG A 16 -20.12 6.56 -10.67
N LYS A 17 -20.83 5.42 -10.69
CA LYS A 17 -22.27 5.35 -10.97
C LYS A 17 -23.10 6.05 -9.88
N LEU A 18 -22.67 5.92 -8.62
CA LEU A 18 -23.39 6.44 -7.46
C LEU A 18 -23.18 7.92 -7.22
N LEU A 19 -22.03 8.50 -7.59
CA LEU A 19 -21.66 9.85 -7.17
C LEU A 19 -21.49 10.82 -8.34
N LEU A 20 -21.03 10.35 -9.49
CA LEU A 20 -20.77 11.22 -10.63
C LEU A 20 -21.97 11.27 -11.59
N PRO A 21 -22.12 12.36 -12.37
CA PRO A 21 -23.12 12.42 -13.43
C PRO A 21 -22.95 11.30 -14.47
N ALA A 22 -24.04 10.71 -14.94
CA ALA A 22 -24.00 9.67 -15.98
C ALA A 22 -23.45 10.20 -17.31
N LYS A 23 -23.76 11.47 -17.63
CA LYS A 23 -23.18 12.22 -18.74
C LYS A 23 -22.53 13.48 -18.18
N PHE A 24 -21.28 13.72 -18.54
CA PHE A 24 -20.59 14.95 -18.19
C PHE A 24 -21.05 16.08 -19.11
N ASP A 25 -21.29 17.27 -18.55
CA ASP A 25 -21.62 18.44 -19.34
C ASP A 25 -20.32 18.97 -19.99
N PRO A 26 -20.24 19.16 -21.32
CA PRO A 26 -19.03 19.66 -21.98
C PRO A 26 -18.58 21.03 -21.49
N THR A 27 -19.51 21.83 -20.97
CA THR A 27 -19.26 23.19 -20.46
C THR A 27 -18.94 23.21 -18.97
N GLY A 28 -19.12 22.08 -18.27
CA GLY A 28 -19.04 22.01 -16.81
C GLY A 28 -20.19 22.72 -16.07
N LEU A 29 -21.18 23.26 -16.80
CA LEU A 29 -22.32 23.97 -16.22
C LEU A 29 -23.44 22.99 -15.87
N TYR A 30 -23.49 22.59 -14.60
CA TYR A 30 -24.54 21.72 -14.08
C TYR A 30 -25.70 22.53 -13.50
N LYS A 31 -26.95 22.09 -13.77
CA LYS A 31 -28.17 22.72 -13.23
C LYS A 31 -28.17 22.84 -11.70
N ASP A 32 -27.56 21.86 -11.02
CA ASP A 32 -27.35 21.86 -9.57
C ASP A 32 -25.85 21.68 -9.28
N ALA A 33 -25.10 22.75 -9.54
CA ALA A 33 -23.64 22.77 -9.40
C ALA A 33 -23.17 22.42 -7.99
N MET A 34 -23.92 22.82 -6.96
CA MET A 34 -23.61 22.53 -5.56
C MET A 34 -23.66 21.02 -5.31
N ARG A 35 -24.77 20.36 -5.68
CA ARG A 35 -24.93 18.93 -5.47
C ARG A 35 -23.92 18.12 -6.26
N VAL A 36 -23.64 18.53 -7.50
CA VAL A 36 -22.66 17.86 -8.35
C VAL A 36 -21.25 17.98 -7.77
N SER A 37 -20.83 19.18 -7.37
CA SER A 37 -19.53 19.41 -6.73
C SER A 37 -19.39 18.62 -5.43
N THR A 38 -20.44 18.60 -4.59
CA THR A 38 -20.44 17.82 -3.34
C THR A 38 -20.26 16.33 -3.58
N ARG A 39 -20.98 15.75 -4.55
CA ARG A 39 -20.83 14.33 -4.86
C ARG A 39 -19.48 14.02 -5.51
N ALA A 40 -18.91 14.92 -6.30
CA ALA A 40 -17.56 14.78 -6.84
C ALA A 40 -16.49 14.79 -5.73
N MET A 41 -16.66 15.64 -4.69
CA MET A 41 -15.83 15.60 -3.49
C MET A 41 -15.95 14.27 -2.74
N SER A 42 -17.18 13.79 -2.51
CA SER A 42 -17.40 12.47 -1.91
C SER A 42 -16.75 11.35 -2.72
N PHE A 43 -16.85 11.43 -4.05
CA PHE A 43 -16.23 10.46 -4.95
C PHE A 43 -14.72 10.42 -4.76
N ARG A 44 -14.05 11.58 -4.76
CA ARG A 44 -12.60 11.67 -4.51
C ARG A 44 -12.22 11.03 -3.18
N VAL A 45 -12.90 11.40 -2.09
CA VAL A 45 -12.59 10.91 -0.74
C VAL A 45 -12.76 9.39 -0.64
N LEU A 46 -13.84 8.84 -1.18
CA LEU A 46 -14.11 7.41 -1.14
C LEU A 46 -13.14 6.64 -2.04
N CYS A 47 -12.88 7.11 -3.26
CA CYS A 47 -11.93 6.45 -4.16
C CYS A 47 -10.51 6.45 -3.58
N HIS A 48 -10.11 7.51 -2.88
CA HIS A 48 -8.84 7.54 -2.17
C HIS A 48 -8.76 6.44 -1.10
N ALA A 49 -9.81 6.28 -0.28
CA ALA A 49 -9.85 5.23 0.73
C ALA A 49 -9.77 3.82 0.11
N GLU A 50 -10.46 3.59 -1.02
CA GLU A 50 -10.39 2.31 -1.74
C GLU A 50 -8.98 2.03 -2.31
N VAL A 51 -8.32 3.02 -2.90
CA VAL A 51 -6.95 2.88 -3.42
C VAL A 51 -5.95 2.62 -2.29
N GLU A 52 -6.10 3.32 -1.16
CA GLU A 52 -5.29 3.11 0.04
C GLU A 52 -5.45 1.69 0.58
N ALA A 53 -6.69 1.25 0.81
CA ALA A 53 -6.99 -0.10 1.28
C ALA A 53 -6.46 -1.19 0.34
N TYR A 54 -6.60 -1.00 -0.98
CA TYR A 54 -6.02 -1.89 -1.98
C TYR A 54 -4.50 -2.02 -1.80
N MET A 55 -3.77 -0.90 -1.74
CA MET A 55 -2.31 -0.92 -1.59
C MET A 55 -1.89 -1.59 -0.28
N GLU A 56 -2.57 -1.27 0.82
CA GLU A 56 -2.31 -1.85 2.13
C GLU A 56 -2.53 -3.37 2.14
N ASP A 57 -3.67 -3.84 1.62
CA ASP A 57 -3.98 -5.27 1.58
C ASP A 57 -2.93 -6.06 0.79
N ARG A 58 -2.52 -5.54 -0.38
CA ARG A 58 -1.55 -6.22 -1.24
C ARG A 58 -0.18 -6.37 -0.59
N VAL A 59 0.32 -5.32 0.06
CA VAL A 59 1.62 -5.40 0.73
C VAL A 59 1.57 -6.24 2.01
N LEU A 60 0.43 -6.25 2.71
CA LEU A 60 0.18 -7.13 3.86
C LEU A 60 0.12 -8.60 3.44
N GLU A 61 -0.48 -8.92 2.29
CA GLU A 61 -0.53 -10.27 1.73
C GLU A 61 0.88 -10.79 1.41
N ILE A 62 1.70 -9.97 0.73
CA ILE A 62 3.08 -10.33 0.38
C ILE A 62 3.93 -10.57 1.64
N SER A 63 3.89 -9.65 2.61
CA SER A 63 4.63 -9.80 3.87
C SER A 63 4.19 -11.01 4.69
N SER A 64 2.89 -11.29 4.74
CA SER A 64 2.34 -12.47 5.42
C SER A 64 2.75 -13.77 4.73
N THR A 65 2.79 -13.78 3.40
CA THR A 65 3.24 -14.94 2.62
C THR A 65 4.71 -15.22 2.87
N ALA A 66 5.57 -14.20 2.88
CA ALA A 66 6.99 -14.36 3.21
C ALA A 66 7.20 -14.94 4.61
N LEU A 67 6.44 -14.48 5.61
CA LEU A 67 6.49 -15.03 6.97
C LEU A 67 6.07 -16.51 7.01
N LYS A 68 4.96 -16.85 6.37
CA LYS A 68 4.46 -18.24 6.29
C LYS A 68 5.46 -19.17 5.61
N SER A 69 6.07 -18.74 4.50
CA SER A 69 7.10 -19.52 3.79
C SER A 69 8.33 -19.78 4.67
N TRP A 70 8.74 -18.76 5.43
CA TRP A 70 9.83 -18.91 6.41
C TRP A 70 9.46 -19.86 7.55
N GLU A 71 8.26 -19.75 8.11
CA GLU A 71 7.78 -20.62 9.19
C GLU A 71 7.68 -22.08 8.76
N LYS A 72 7.18 -22.34 7.54
CA LYS A 72 6.97 -23.70 7.02
C LYS A 72 8.28 -24.35 6.54
N MET A 73 9.11 -23.62 5.80
CA MET A 73 10.23 -24.21 5.05
C MET A 73 11.58 -23.54 5.29
N ARG A 74 11.65 -22.52 6.17
CA ARG A 74 12.82 -21.64 6.31
C ARG A 74 13.25 -20.99 4.98
N TYR A 75 12.31 -20.85 4.04
CA TYR A 75 12.55 -20.23 2.75
C TYR A 75 12.79 -18.73 2.91
N VAL A 76 13.89 -18.24 2.32
CA VAL A 76 14.27 -16.83 2.33
C VAL A 76 13.98 -16.23 0.96
N SER A 77 12.87 -15.51 0.86
CA SER A 77 12.53 -14.75 -0.34
C SER A 77 13.25 -13.39 -0.38
N THR A 78 13.26 -12.75 -1.54
CA THR A 78 13.69 -11.35 -1.68
C THR A 78 12.92 -10.43 -0.73
N THR A 79 11.62 -10.68 -0.54
CA THR A 79 10.79 -9.96 0.44
C THR A 79 11.31 -10.17 1.86
N ALA A 80 11.62 -11.40 2.28
CA ALA A 80 12.16 -11.66 3.61
C ALA A 80 13.48 -10.89 3.86
N PHE A 81 14.36 -10.88 2.86
CA PHE A 81 15.60 -10.12 2.91
C PHE A 81 15.38 -8.60 3.05
N HIS A 82 14.49 -8.02 2.23
CA HIS A 82 14.16 -6.59 2.30
C HIS A 82 13.49 -6.21 3.61
N MET A 83 12.59 -7.03 4.13
CA MET A 83 11.91 -6.75 5.39
C MET A 83 12.88 -6.68 6.56
N ILE A 84 13.92 -7.51 6.57
CA ILE A 84 14.99 -7.45 7.56
C ILE A 84 15.84 -6.19 7.34
N GLY A 85 16.29 -5.95 6.10
CA GLY A 85 17.19 -4.84 5.75
C GLY A 85 16.57 -3.45 5.97
N PHE A 86 15.28 -3.30 5.71
CA PHE A 86 14.52 -2.05 5.87
C PHE A 86 13.62 -2.06 7.11
N SER A 87 13.88 -2.96 8.07
CA SER A 87 13.11 -3.03 9.32
C SER A 87 13.28 -1.81 10.23
N GLY A 88 14.40 -1.08 10.07
CA GLY A 88 14.86 -0.06 11.01
C GLY A 88 15.46 -0.63 12.31
N ARG A 89 15.56 -1.96 12.43
CA ARG A 89 16.21 -2.63 13.57
C ARG A 89 17.71 -2.72 13.34
N THR A 90 18.49 -2.61 14.41
CA THR A 90 19.94 -2.77 14.34
C THR A 90 20.33 -4.17 13.87
N LEU A 91 21.34 -4.24 13.01
CA LEU A 91 22.01 -5.48 12.56
C LEU A 91 23.29 -5.65 13.39
N ASP A 92 23.13 -5.75 14.71
CA ASP A 92 24.26 -5.87 15.63
C ASP A 92 25.00 -7.20 15.41
N ARG A 93 26.26 -7.25 15.86
CA ARG A 93 27.02 -8.50 15.89
C ARG A 93 26.32 -9.51 16.81
N PRO A 94 26.40 -10.81 16.49
CA PRO A 94 25.92 -11.85 17.40
C PRO A 94 26.65 -11.76 18.75
N PRO A 95 26.05 -12.28 19.84
CA PRO A 95 26.72 -12.29 21.14
C PRO A 95 28.03 -13.09 21.09
N GLU A 96 29.01 -12.71 21.91
CA GLU A 96 30.32 -13.38 21.99
C GLU A 96 30.24 -14.78 22.62
N THR A 97 29.17 -15.07 23.34
CA THR A 97 28.92 -16.37 23.99
C THR A 97 27.40 -16.65 24.07
N LEU A 98 27.03 -17.93 24.09
CA LEU A 98 25.65 -18.38 24.33
C LEU A 98 25.32 -18.52 25.83
N HIS A 99 26.32 -18.42 26.71
CA HIS A 99 26.18 -18.65 28.14
C HIS A 99 26.63 -17.41 28.94
N THR A 100 25.76 -16.93 29.82
CA THR A 100 26.02 -15.85 30.78
C THR A 100 25.26 -16.10 32.06
N GLU A 101 25.86 -15.69 33.17
CA GLU A 101 25.22 -15.72 34.50
C GLU A 101 24.21 -14.57 34.67
N ASP A 102 24.30 -13.54 33.82
CA ASP A 102 23.38 -12.40 33.79
C ASP A 102 22.04 -12.77 33.11
N GLN A 103 21.01 -13.00 33.92
CA GLN A 103 19.67 -13.40 33.45
C GLN A 103 19.02 -12.39 32.48
N ASN A 104 19.36 -11.09 32.57
CA ASN A 104 18.82 -10.09 31.65
C ASN A 104 19.47 -10.20 30.27
N LYS A 105 20.78 -10.48 30.22
CA LYS A 105 21.49 -10.75 28.96
C LYS A 105 21.01 -12.04 28.31
N THR A 106 20.71 -13.09 29.08
CA THR A 106 20.19 -14.36 28.53
C THR A 106 18.88 -14.18 27.75
N LYS A 107 17.94 -13.38 28.26
CA LYS A 107 16.67 -13.08 27.55
C LYS A 107 16.89 -12.23 26.30
N ASP A 108 17.77 -11.24 26.37
CA ASP A 108 18.12 -10.39 25.22
C ASP A 108 18.81 -11.22 24.12
N TRP A 109 19.69 -12.14 24.50
CA TRP A 109 20.48 -12.96 23.57
C TRP A 109 19.66 -13.92 22.73
N LEU A 110 18.65 -14.59 23.30
CA LEU A 110 17.72 -15.42 22.52
C LEU A 110 17.12 -14.64 21.34
N SER A 111 16.72 -13.38 21.59
CA SER A 111 16.18 -12.51 20.54
C SER A 111 17.23 -11.98 19.53
N ARG A 112 18.52 -12.07 19.88
CA ARG A 112 19.65 -11.73 18.98
C ARG A 112 20.15 -12.92 18.16
N VAL A 113 19.95 -14.15 18.63
CA VAL A 113 20.44 -15.37 17.99
C VAL A 113 19.38 -16.00 17.09
N GLU A 114 18.11 -15.98 17.51
CA GLU A 114 17.01 -16.58 16.74
C GLU A 114 16.56 -15.66 15.60
N ILE A 115 17.07 -15.94 14.41
CA ILE A 115 16.71 -15.20 13.19
C ILE A 115 15.21 -15.28 12.89
N HIS A 116 14.53 -16.35 13.32
CA HIS A 116 13.07 -16.45 13.23
C HIS A 116 12.38 -15.36 14.05
N ASP A 117 12.71 -15.21 15.34
CA ASP A 117 12.13 -14.17 16.19
C ASP A 117 12.39 -12.78 15.64
N ARG A 118 13.60 -12.56 15.13
CA ARG A 118 13.97 -11.30 14.51
C ARG A 118 13.12 -11.02 13.27
N PHE A 119 12.97 -11.98 12.37
CA PHE A 119 12.17 -11.81 11.17
C PHE A 119 10.68 -11.61 11.50
N SER A 120 10.11 -12.41 12.39
CA SER A 120 8.72 -12.29 12.85
C SER A 120 8.43 -10.90 13.43
N ARG A 121 9.36 -10.33 14.21
CA ARG A 121 9.26 -8.95 14.72
C ARG A 121 9.34 -7.90 13.62
N CYS A 122 10.24 -8.07 12.63
CA CYS A 122 10.31 -7.17 11.48
C CYS A 122 8.99 -7.14 10.71
N VAL A 123 8.39 -8.31 10.48
CA VAL A 123 7.09 -8.45 9.82
C VAL A 123 5.98 -7.81 10.66
N ALA A 124 5.92 -8.11 11.96
CA ALA A 124 4.90 -7.56 12.85
C ALA A 124 4.96 -6.01 12.94
N ASP A 125 6.17 -5.44 13.04
CA ASP A 125 6.36 -3.99 13.05
C ASP A 125 5.94 -3.36 11.73
N TYR A 126 6.34 -3.95 10.60
CA TYR A 126 5.94 -3.49 9.29
C TYR A 126 4.41 -3.50 9.13
N GLN A 127 3.76 -4.64 9.44
CA GLN A 127 2.31 -4.76 9.35
C GLN A 127 1.57 -3.80 10.28
N ARG A 128 2.13 -3.52 11.47
CA ARG A 128 1.60 -2.48 12.37
C ARG A 128 1.66 -1.11 11.70
N ARG A 129 2.80 -0.74 11.13
CA ARG A 129 2.97 0.56 10.44
C ARG A 129 1.97 0.70 9.30
N VAL A 130 1.83 -0.33 8.45
CA VAL A 130 0.88 -0.31 7.34
C VAL A 130 -0.56 -0.17 7.84
N ARG A 131 -1.00 -0.95 8.84
CA ARG A 131 -2.41 -0.94 9.28
C ARG A 131 -2.81 0.24 10.18
N LYS A 132 -1.87 0.78 10.97
CA LYS A 132 -2.19 1.72 12.06
C LYS A 132 -1.58 3.10 11.89
N GLU A 133 -0.48 3.20 11.15
CA GLU A 133 0.33 4.42 11.07
C GLU A 133 0.32 4.99 9.64
N ASN A 134 -0.12 4.22 8.65
CA ASN A 134 -0.35 4.71 7.30
C ASN A 134 -1.65 5.52 7.24
N HIS A 135 -1.56 6.71 6.67
CA HIS A 135 -2.65 7.67 6.58
C HIS A 135 -2.67 8.35 5.20
N GLY A 136 -2.47 7.54 4.17
CA GLY A 136 -2.61 7.97 2.80
C GLY A 136 -1.74 7.22 1.82
N ILE A 137 -1.67 7.79 0.62
CA ILE A 137 -1.05 7.18 -0.57
C ILE A 137 -0.08 8.14 -1.25
N LYS A 138 0.43 9.14 -0.54
CA LYS A 138 1.46 10.04 -1.08
C LYS A 138 2.78 9.29 -1.27
N GLU A 139 3.73 9.88 -1.98
CA GLU A 139 5.04 9.27 -2.24
C GLU A 139 5.68 8.67 -0.99
N LYS A 140 5.75 9.41 0.12
CA LYS A 140 6.30 8.92 1.39
C LYS A 140 5.61 7.63 1.89
N ASN A 141 4.29 7.53 1.72
CA ASN A 141 3.49 6.40 2.15
C ASN A 141 3.76 5.20 1.24
N ILE A 142 3.80 5.44 -0.08
CA ILE A 142 4.15 4.43 -1.08
C ILE A 142 5.55 3.87 -0.81
N MET A 143 6.54 4.72 -0.53
CA MET A 143 7.90 4.25 -0.20
C MET A 143 7.92 3.37 1.05
N GLN A 144 7.22 3.79 2.11
CA GLN A 144 7.13 3.03 3.36
C GLN A 144 6.41 1.68 3.20
N MET A 145 5.49 1.56 2.24
CA MET A 145 4.80 0.31 1.92
C MET A 145 5.61 -0.59 0.99
N LEU A 146 6.13 -0.06 -0.12
CA LEU A 146 6.68 -0.85 -1.23
C LEU A 146 8.15 -1.25 -1.03
N VAL A 147 8.99 -0.34 -0.51
CA VAL A 147 10.42 -0.64 -0.35
C VAL A 147 10.67 -1.83 0.59
N PRO A 148 10.03 -1.92 1.76
CA PRO A 148 10.30 -3.04 2.68
C PRO A 148 9.91 -4.41 2.16
N ILE A 149 8.99 -4.51 1.19
CA ILE A 149 8.60 -5.79 0.59
C ILE A 149 9.47 -6.20 -0.60
N GLY A 150 10.44 -5.36 -0.99
CA GLY A 150 11.34 -5.60 -2.12
C GLY A 150 10.74 -5.29 -3.48
N PHE A 151 9.80 -4.34 -3.55
CA PHE A 151 9.19 -3.90 -4.79
C PHE A 151 10.20 -3.22 -5.72
N ASP A 152 10.13 -3.54 -7.02
CA ASP A 152 10.92 -2.86 -8.05
C ASP A 152 10.42 -1.43 -8.25
N MET A 153 11.08 -0.47 -7.60
CA MET A 153 10.72 0.94 -7.67
C MET A 153 10.82 1.54 -9.08
N THR A 154 11.48 0.88 -10.04
CA THR A 154 11.46 1.33 -11.45
C THR A 154 10.07 1.23 -12.08
N LYS A 155 9.14 0.47 -11.47
CA LYS A 155 7.72 0.41 -11.87
C LYS A 155 6.90 1.60 -11.35
N CYS A 156 7.44 2.39 -10.42
CA CYS A 156 6.84 3.63 -9.95
C CYS A 156 7.52 4.82 -10.63
N ASP A 157 7.03 5.21 -11.81
CA ASP A 157 7.54 6.40 -12.48
C ASP A 157 7.18 7.70 -11.73
N GLY A 158 7.90 8.79 -12.03
CA GLY A 158 7.66 10.08 -11.39
C GLY A 158 6.27 10.65 -11.67
N ILE A 159 5.65 10.27 -12.79
CA ILE A 159 4.29 10.70 -13.15
C ILE A 159 3.27 10.08 -12.19
N PHE A 160 3.39 8.78 -11.93
CA PHE A 160 2.55 8.06 -10.98
C PHE A 160 2.72 8.62 -9.55
N LEU A 161 3.96 8.79 -9.08
CA LEU A 161 4.23 9.29 -7.73
C LEU A 161 3.67 10.72 -7.53
N GLN A 162 3.82 11.58 -8.54
CA GLN A 162 3.24 12.92 -8.53
C GLN A 162 1.70 12.87 -8.54
N ALA A 163 1.10 11.99 -9.35
CA ALA A 163 -0.35 11.82 -9.42
C ALA A 163 -0.93 11.36 -8.06
N MET A 164 -0.30 10.38 -7.42
CA MET A 164 -0.69 9.86 -6.11
C MET A 164 -0.56 10.92 -5.00
N SER A 165 0.54 11.68 -5.02
CA SER A 165 0.74 12.78 -4.06
C SER A 165 -0.31 13.88 -4.23
N THR A 166 -0.58 14.28 -5.48
CA THR A 166 -1.63 15.26 -5.82
C THR A 166 -3.00 14.76 -5.38
N PHE A 167 -3.31 13.49 -5.64
CA PHE A 167 -4.59 12.88 -5.25
C PHE A 167 -4.77 12.82 -3.73
N GLY A 168 -3.71 12.47 -2.99
CA GLY A 168 -3.70 12.50 -1.52
C GLY A 168 -3.84 13.91 -0.94
N GLU A 169 -3.20 14.92 -1.54
CA GLU A 169 -3.37 16.32 -1.17
C GLU A 169 -4.79 16.82 -1.43
N ALA A 170 -5.33 16.51 -2.59
CA ALA A 170 -6.66 16.89 -3.02
C ALA A 170 -7.76 16.28 -2.12
N ARG A 171 -7.52 15.12 -1.52
CA ARG A 171 -8.35 14.56 -0.44
C ARG A 171 -8.22 15.36 0.86
N GLY A 172 -6.98 15.71 1.24
CA GLY A 172 -6.70 16.53 2.43
C GLY A 172 -7.37 17.90 2.38
N THR A 173 -7.31 18.60 1.25
CA THR A 173 -7.96 19.92 1.09
C THR A 173 -9.46 19.84 1.28
N VAL A 174 -10.11 18.81 0.74
CA VAL A 174 -11.56 18.57 0.88
C VAL A 174 -11.94 18.28 2.34
N ALA A 175 -11.12 17.52 3.06
CA ALA A 175 -11.38 17.18 4.46
C ALA A 175 -11.16 18.36 5.43
N HIS A 176 -10.26 19.29 5.11
CA HIS A 176 -9.85 20.38 6.01
C HIS A 176 -10.49 21.74 5.73
N THR A 177 -11.17 21.93 4.59
CA THR A 177 -11.78 23.23 4.25
C THR A 177 -13.30 23.15 4.31
N SER A 178 -13.93 24.08 5.02
CA SER A 178 -15.39 24.16 5.15
C SER A 178 -16.09 24.25 3.79
N GLY A 179 -17.19 23.50 3.63
CA GLY A 179 -17.85 23.21 2.35
C GLY A 179 -18.27 24.43 1.49
N LYS A 180 -18.36 25.64 2.07
CA LYS A 180 -18.69 26.86 1.32
C LYS A 180 -17.59 27.32 0.35
N LEU A 181 -16.31 27.09 0.66
CA LEU A 181 -15.18 27.53 -0.18
C LEU A 181 -14.97 26.63 -1.41
N HIS A 182 -15.28 25.33 -1.30
CA HIS A 182 -15.14 24.37 -2.40
C HIS A 182 -16.22 24.52 -3.48
N VAL A 183 -17.43 24.97 -3.10
CA VAL A 183 -18.51 25.25 -4.05
C VAL A 183 -18.15 26.42 -4.96
N GLN A 184 -17.36 27.40 -4.50
CA GLN A 184 -16.89 28.52 -5.33
C GLN A 184 -15.79 28.14 -6.33
N LYS A 185 -15.00 27.08 -6.07
CA LYS A 185 -13.93 26.62 -6.99
C LYS A 185 -14.38 25.58 -8.00
N GLY A 186 -15.59 25.04 -7.88
CA GLY A 186 -16.19 24.13 -8.88
C GLY A 186 -15.31 22.92 -9.20
N ILE A 187 -15.36 21.87 -8.38
CA ILE A 187 -14.67 20.61 -8.72
C ILE A 187 -15.34 20.00 -9.95
N ASP A 188 -14.56 19.75 -11.00
CA ASP A 188 -15.02 19.11 -12.23
C ASP A 188 -15.13 17.59 -12.05
N PRO A 189 -16.36 17.02 -12.06
CA PRO A 189 -16.56 15.57 -11.94
C PRO A 189 -15.84 14.75 -13.01
N LYS A 190 -15.68 15.30 -14.21
CA LYS A 190 -14.98 14.63 -15.31
C LYS A 190 -13.49 14.55 -15.02
N GLY A 191 -12.89 15.67 -14.62
CA GLY A 191 -11.50 15.76 -14.16
C GLY A 191 -11.19 14.74 -13.06
N GLU A 192 -12.03 14.66 -12.02
CA GLU A 192 -11.86 13.69 -10.92
C GLU A 192 -11.80 12.25 -11.44
N TYR A 193 -12.73 11.89 -12.34
CA TYR A 193 -12.77 10.55 -12.89
C TYR A 193 -11.57 10.28 -13.80
N SER A 194 -11.15 11.25 -14.62
CA SER A 194 -10.00 11.11 -15.50
C SER A 194 -8.69 10.93 -14.73
N VAL A 195 -8.49 11.66 -13.63
CA VAL A 195 -7.32 11.48 -12.74
C VAL A 195 -7.29 10.05 -12.20
N LEU A 196 -8.43 9.56 -11.69
CA LEU A 196 -8.51 8.23 -11.12
C LEU A 196 -8.28 7.11 -12.16
N LEU A 197 -8.77 7.27 -13.40
CA LEU A 197 -8.48 6.32 -14.47
C LEU A 197 -6.99 6.26 -14.81
N GLY A 198 -6.30 7.40 -14.76
CA GLY A 198 -4.84 7.46 -14.90
C GLY A 198 -4.14 6.66 -13.79
N ILE A 199 -4.56 6.86 -12.54
CA ILE A 199 -4.04 6.13 -11.38
C ILE A 199 -4.28 4.62 -11.53
N LEU A 200 -5.50 4.19 -11.89
CA LEU A 200 -5.82 2.76 -12.08
C LEU A 200 -4.94 2.11 -13.14
N LYS A 201 -4.65 2.81 -14.24
CA LYS A 201 -3.75 2.31 -15.28
C LYS A 201 -2.33 2.10 -14.77
N SER A 202 -1.80 3.02 -13.95
CA SER A 202 -0.49 2.85 -13.32
C SER A 202 -0.52 1.73 -12.27
N LEU A 203 -1.59 1.63 -11.50
CA LEU A 203 -1.77 0.57 -10.51
C LEU A 203 -1.84 -0.83 -11.14
N GLU A 204 -2.30 -0.98 -12.38
CA GLU A 204 -2.25 -2.27 -13.09
C GLU A 204 -0.80 -2.78 -13.26
N ILE A 205 0.15 -1.89 -13.54
CA ILE A 205 1.57 -2.24 -13.68
C ILE A 205 2.13 -2.65 -12.32
N ILE A 206 1.76 -1.89 -11.28
CA ILE A 206 2.17 -2.14 -9.90
C ILE A 206 1.59 -3.47 -9.40
N ASP A 207 0.34 -3.78 -9.71
CA ASP A 207 -0.34 -5.02 -9.35
C ASP A 207 0.38 -6.24 -9.92
N LYS A 208 0.81 -6.17 -11.19
CA LYS A 208 1.58 -7.24 -11.84
C LYS A 208 2.93 -7.47 -11.15
N GLU A 209 3.60 -6.41 -10.73
CA GLU A 209 4.86 -6.52 -9.98
C GLU A 209 4.62 -7.06 -8.56
N MET A 210 3.50 -6.67 -7.91
CA MET A 210 3.08 -7.26 -6.64
C MET A 210 2.75 -8.75 -6.77
N ASP A 211 2.09 -9.19 -7.85
CA ASP A 211 1.85 -10.60 -8.14
C ASP A 211 3.17 -11.37 -8.30
N ARG A 212 4.14 -10.81 -9.04
CA ARG A 212 5.49 -11.39 -9.18
C ARG A 212 6.16 -11.56 -7.81
N LEU A 213 6.10 -10.54 -6.96
CA LEU A 213 6.65 -10.60 -5.60
C LEU A 213 5.93 -11.61 -4.73
N LEU A 214 4.60 -11.66 -4.78
CA LEU A 214 3.79 -12.61 -4.02
C LEU A 214 4.16 -14.06 -4.36
N LEU A 215 4.29 -14.35 -5.67
CA LEU A 215 4.75 -15.66 -6.14
C LEU A 215 6.17 -15.96 -5.67
N SER A 216 7.08 -14.99 -5.74
CA SER A 216 8.45 -15.14 -5.24
C SER A 216 8.53 -15.27 -3.71
N ALA A 217 7.54 -14.80 -2.97
CA ALA A 217 7.48 -14.94 -1.53
C ALA A 217 6.95 -16.31 -1.11
N CYS A 218 6.22 -17.00 -1.99
CA CYS A 218 5.68 -18.33 -1.75
C CYS A 218 6.75 -19.40 -1.99
N ALA A 219 7.03 -20.21 -0.97
CA ALA A 219 7.86 -21.38 -1.15
C ALA A 219 7.06 -22.45 -1.91
N THR A 220 7.42 -22.71 -3.17
CA THR A 220 6.95 -23.90 -3.89
C THR A 220 7.88 -25.07 -3.54
N GLU A 221 7.31 -26.24 -3.28
CA GLU A 221 8.10 -27.45 -3.12
C GLU A 221 8.90 -27.66 -4.42
N LEU A 222 10.24 -27.71 -4.31
CA LEU A 222 11.05 -28.24 -5.39
C LEU A 222 10.57 -29.66 -5.65
N PRO A 223 10.24 -30.05 -6.90
CA PRO A 223 9.95 -31.45 -7.18
C PRO A 223 11.13 -32.28 -6.68
N ALA A 224 10.85 -33.30 -5.86
CA ALA A 224 11.86 -34.20 -5.35
C ALA A 224 12.72 -34.66 -6.52
N ALA A 225 14.03 -34.38 -6.45
CA ALA A 225 14.98 -34.94 -7.40
C ALA A 225 14.95 -36.46 -7.20
N ASN A 226 14.34 -37.16 -8.16
CA ASN A 226 14.39 -38.62 -8.26
C ASN A 226 15.80 -39.09 -8.57
#